data_AF-A0A9N8KVC3-F1
#
_entry.id   AF-A0A9N8KVC3-F1
#
_cell.length_a   1.000
_cell.length_b   1.000
_cell.length_c   1.000
_cell.angle_alpha   90.00
_cell.angle_beta   90.00
_cell.angle_gamma   90.00
#
_symmetry.space_group_name_H-M   'P 1'
#
loop_
_entity.id
_entity.type
_entity.pdbx_description
1 polymer ?
#
loop_
_entity_poly.entity_id
_entity_poly.type
_entity_poly.pdbx_seq_one_letter_code
_entity_poly.pdbx_strand_id
1 'polypeptide(L)'
;MFEYAVDKDSELAGLLQKGKGYRIKLATRDLGIKWWTYVDDPSLPIDDKILSRPSETPRLVNSKPSAGHAGFKVVDCVPWPPNISTHLSLIAATDTTPTLLEICIANPTSQPISIQFRGTQRYLAPRDLLGDRTTTRPKLYRTLEPEAPLSSFGLAITNATTKATIPTHRPRPGCLGLTAGNIDPRPRSKDLFTLEPGQQILRHIALDPILYGHDDGVYIVGLREQRFWWCVGSKEDICEEDDDDARVEKELFSRDIPPLVIKSGDTVELKVVNGEVVEE
;
A
#
# COMPACT_ATOMS: atom_id res chain seq x y z
N MET A 1 -12.60 10.15 -5.75
CA MET A 1 -11.52 10.94 -5.14
C MET A 1 -11.00 11.89 -6.21
N PHE A 2 -11.04 13.21 -5.97
CA PHE A 2 -10.47 14.17 -6.90
C PHE A 2 -9.07 14.52 -6.38
N GLU A 3 -8.05 14.10 -7.12
CA GLU A 3 -6.67 14.47 -6.85
C GLU A 3 -6.31 15.67 -7.72
N TYR A 4 -5.70 16.69 -7.13
CA TYR A 4 -5.20 17.85 -7.86
C TYR A 4 -3.70 17.94 -7.63
N ALA A 5 -2.92 17.57 -8.64
CA ALA A 5 -1.48 17.76 -8.62
C ALA A 5 -1.19 19.25 -8.80
N VAL A 6 -0.55 19.85 -7.80
CA VAL A 6 -0.03 21.22 -7.93
C VAL A 6 1.32 21.12 -8.63
N ASP A 7 1.38 21.61 -9.86
CA ASP A 7 2.65 21.76 -10.57
C ASP A 7 3.56 22.73 -9.81
N LYS A 8 4.81 22.33 -9.57
CA LYS A 8 5.82 23.11 -8.83
C LYS A 8 6.06 24.48 -9.46
N ASP A 9 5.87 24.61 -10.77
CA ASP A 9 6.15 25.83 -11.54
C ASP A 9 4.86 26.66 -11.75
N SER A 10 3.72 26.22 -11.21
CA SER A 10 2.46 26.95 -11.29
C SER A 10 2.42 28.18 -10.38
N GLU A 11 1.60 29.17 -10.75
CA GLU A 11 1.28 30.32 -9.88
C GLU A 11 0.76 29.87 -8.51
N LEU A 12 -0.02 28.80 -8.47
CA LEU A 12 -0.55 28.23 -7.22
C LEU A 12 0.57 27.74 -6.30
N ALA A 13 1.60 27.05 -6.84
CA ALA A 13 2.77 26.65 -6.06
C ALA A 13 3.53 27.85 -5.52
N GLY A 14 3.63 28.95 -6.28
CA GLY A 14 4.26 30.20 -5.84
C GLY A 14 3.59 30.85 -4.62
N LEU A 15 2.33 30.54 -4.33
CA LEU A 15 1.62 31.03 -3.14
C LEU A 15 1.91 30.21 -1.87
N LEU A 16 2.49 29.02 -2.01
CA LEU A 16 2.71 28.06 -0.93
C LEU A 16 4.08 28.29 -0.26
N GLN A 17 4.06 28.99 0.86
CA GLN A 17 5.22 29.32 1.66
C GLN A 17 5.50 28.23 2.69
N LYS A 18 6.77 27.87 2.82
CA LYS A 18 7.27 26.86 3.75
C LYS A 18 6.92 27.23 5.20
N GLY A 19 6.58 26.24 6.00
CA GLY A 19 6.15 26.38 7.39
C GLY A 19 4.69 26.82 7.58
N LYS A 20 3.99 27.28 6.52
CA LYS A 20 2.61 27.76 6.63
C LYS A 20 1.57 26.65 6.42
N GLY A 21 0.47 26.78 7.16
CA GLY A 21 -0.73 25.98 6.98
C GLY A 21 -1.69 26.64 6.00
N TYR A 22 -2.23 25.85 5.09
CA TYR A 22 -3.19 26.27 4.08
C TYR A 22 -4.48 25.47 4.23
N ARG A 23 -5.58 26.07 3.79
CA ARG A 23 -6.87 25.40 3.70
C ARG A 23 -7.50 25.73 2.36
N ILE A 24 -7.67 24.72 1.52
CA ILE A 24 -8.49 24.78 0.33
C ILE A 24 -9.94 24.54 0.76
N LYS A 25 -10.83 25.44 0.32
CA LYS A 25 -12.28 25.32 0.50
C LYS A 25 -12.93 25.52 -0.85
N LEU A 26 -14.03 24.82 -1.07
CA LEU A 26 -14.91 25.15 -2.19
C LEU A 26 -15.38 26.61 -2.06
N ALA A 27 -15.28 27.36 -3.15
CA ALA A 27 -15.72 28.76 -3.20
C ALA A 27 -17.25 28.88 -3.06
N THR A 28 -17.99 27.86 -3.49
CA THR A 28 -19.46 27.81 -3.41
C THR A 28 -19.94 26.39 -3.07
N ARG A 29 -21.25 26.22 -2.90
CA ARG A 29 -21.86 24.88 -2.77
C ARG A 29 -21.83 24.12 -4.09
N ASP A 30 -21.67 24.79 -5.23
CA ASP A 30 -21.58 24.16 -6.54
C ASP A 30 -20.19 23.54 -6.72
N LEU A 31 -20.16 22.25 -7.06
CA LEU A 31 -18.93 21.49 -7.33
C LEU A 31 -18.40 21.74 -8.75
N GLY A 32 -19.08 22.56 -9.56
CA GLY A 32 -18.62 22.96 -10.90
C GLY A 32 -18.73 21.84 -11.93
N ILE A 33 -19.54 20.81 -11.66
CA ILE A 33 -19.83 19.74 -12.62
C ILE A 33 -20.65 20.32 -13.77
N LYS A 34 -20.11 20.26 -14.98
CA LYS A 34 -20.76 20.82 -16.18
C LYS A 34 -21.69 19.83 -16.88
N TRP A 35 -21.50 18.53 -16.66
CA TRP A 35 -22.30 17.45 -17.24
C TRP A 35 -22.18 16.19 -16.37
N TRP A 36 -23.20 15.35 -16.38
CA TRP A 36 -23.18 14.02 -15.77
C TRP A 36 -24.06 13.08 -16.62
N THR A 37 -23.77 11.79 -16.60
CA THR A 37 -24.61 10.75 -17.20
C THR A 37 -24.65 9.54 -16.30
N TYR A 38 -25.75 8.78 -16.32
CA TYR A 38 -25.77 7.42 -15.79
C TYR A 38 -25.30 6.47 -16.88
N VAL A 39 -24.48 5.49 -16.50
CA VAL A 39 -24.03 4.42 -17.40
C VAL A 39 -24.46 3.12 -16.74
N ASP A 40 -25.36 2.38 -17.40
CA ASP A 40 -25.88 1.10 -16.88
C ASP A 40 -24.83 -0.02 -16.96
N ASP A 41 -23.91 0.05 -17.93
CA ASP A 41 -22.77 -0.84 -18.08
C ASP A 41 -21.45 -0.05 -18.23
N PRO A 42 -20.62 0.03 -17.17
CA PRO A 42 -19.37 0.80 -17.19
C PRO A 42 -18.29 0.24 -18.13
N SER A 43 -18.52 -0.93 -18.75
CA SER A 43 -17.58 -1.54 -19.70
C SER A 43 -17.76 -1.09 -21.16
N LEU A 44 -18.87 -0.39 -21.47
CA LEU A 44 -19.13 0.11 -22.81
C LEU A 44 -18.42 1.46 -23.06
N PRO A 45 -17.86 1.69 -24.26
CA PRO A 45 -17.30 2.98 -24.64
C PRO A 45 -18.38 4.08 -24.53
N ILE A 46 -18.07 5.15 -23.81
CA ILE A 46 -18.93 6.33 -23.74
C ILE A 46 -18.86 7.03 -25.11
N ASP A 47 -19.91 6.90 -25.92
CA ASP A 47 -20.03 7.67 -27.16
C ASP A 47 -20.36 9.12 -26.80
N ASP A 48 -19.47 10.04 -27.16
CA ASP A 48 -19.64 11.49 -26.96
C ASP A 48 -20.94 12.04 -27.59
N LYS A 49 -21.53 11.32 -28.55
CA LYS A 49 -22.83 11.67 -29.16
C LYS A 49 -24.04 11.25 -28.32
N ILE A 50 -23.88 10.30 -27.40
CA ILE A 50 -24.92 9.87 -26.43
C ILE A 50 -24.96 10.81 -25.22
N LEU A 51 -23.97 11.69 -25.05
CA LEU A 51 -23.98 12.77 -24.07
C LEU A 51 -25.07 13.79 -24.42
N SER A 52 -26.32 13.46 -24.11
CA SER A 52 -27.46 14.36 -24.20
C SER A 52 -27.14 15.60 -23.37
N ARG A 53 -26.93 16.74 -24.04
CA ARG A 53 -26.73 18.03 -23.38
C ARG A 53 -28.01 18.32 -22.60
N PRO A 54 -27.97 18.39 -21.26
CA PRO A 54 -29.16 18.69 -20.49
C PRO A 54 -29.67 20.09 -20.86
N SER A 55 -31.01 20.25 -20.90
CA SER A 55 -31.67 21.52 -21.25
C SER A 55 -31.42 22.63 -20.23
N GLU A 56 -31.00 22.25 -19.02
CA GLU A 56 -30.50 23.13 -17.96
C GLU A 56 -29.09 22.68 -17.58
N THR A 57 -28.21 23.61 -17.21
CA THR A 57 -26.88 23.25 -16.69
C THR A 57 -27.04 22.63 -15.30
N PRO A 58 -26.94 21.29 -15.14
CA PRO A 58 -27.11 20.68 -13.83
C PRO A 58 -26.00 21.16 -12.90
N ARG A 59 -26.34 21.49 -11.66
CA ARG A 59 -25.36 21.84 -10.64
C ARG A 59 -25.30 20.73 -9.62
N LEU A 60 -24.17 20.05 -9.52
CA LEU A 60 -23.94 19.16 -8.39
C LEU A 60 -23.60 20.03 -7.18
N VAL A 61 -24.57 20.19 -6.29
CA VAL A 61 -24.40 21.00 -5.08
C VAL A 61 -24.08 20.14 -3.88
N ASN A 62 -23.07 20.55 -3.11
CA ASN A 62 -22.77 19.95 -1.83
C ASN A 62 -23.88 20.31 -0.83
N SER A 63 -24.55 19.29 -0.26
CA SER A 63 -25.63 19.47 0.72
C SER A 63 -25.15 20.06 2.05
N LYS A 64 -23.84 20.00 2.34
CA LYS A 64 -23.22 20.55 3.56
C LYS A 64 -22.00 21.44 3.21
N PRO A 65 -21.98 22.74 3.59
CA PRO A 65 -20.85 23.64 3.35
C PRO A 65 -19.51 23.17 3.93
N SER A 66 -19.54 22.30 4.93
CA SER A 66 -18.37 21.80 5.66
C SER A 66 -17.68 20.59 5.02
N ALA A 67 -18.26 19.98 3.98
CA ALA A 67 -17.79 18.68 3.48
C ALA A 67 -16.68 18.73 2.41
N GLY A 68 -16.28 19.91 1.93
CA GLY A 68 -15.24 20.06 0.91
C GLY A 68 -14.10 20.99 1.35
N HIS A 69 -13.39 20.61 2.40
CA HIS A 69 -12.21 21.34 2.85
C HIS A 69 -11.00 20.42 2.96
N ALA A 70 -9.87 20.84 2.41
CA ALA A 70 -8.58 20.17 2.56
C ALA A 70 -7.62 21.13 3.27
N GLY A 71 -7.11 20.72 4.43
CA GLY A 71 -6.05 21.44 5.13
C GLY A 71 -4.72 20.74 4.89
N PHE A 72 -3.66 21.50 4.64
CA PHE A 72 -2.30 20.96 4.53
C PHE A 72 -1.29 21.96 5.09
N LYS A 73 -0.12 21.48 5.49
CA LYS A 73 1.02 22.31 5.90
C LYS A 73 2.12 22.13 4.87
N VAL A 74 2.71 23.23 4.44
CA VAL A 74 3.90 23.21 3.59
C VAL A 74 5.10 23.09 4.51
N VAL A 75 5.96 22.11 4.24
CA VAL A 75 7.21 21.90 4.99
C VAL A 75 8.39 22.07 4.04
N ASP A 76 9.58 22.36 4.59
CA ASP A 76 10.77 22.60 3.77
C ASP A 76 11.20 21.36 2.99
N CYS A 77 11.12 20.21 3.64
CA CYS A 77 11.37 18.90 3.08
C CYS A 77 10.56 17.84 3.84
N VAL A 78 10.31 16.73 3.17
CA VAL A 78 9.80 15.50 3.78
C VAL A 78 10.79 14.40 3.43
N PRO A 79 11.21 13.55 4.39
CA PRO A 79 11.96 12.35 4.08
C PRO A 79 11.21 11.50 3.04
N TRP A 80 11.87 11.19 1.94
CA TRP A 80 11.28 10.37 0.88
C TRP A 80 11.82 8.93 0.98
N PRO A 81 10.96 7.90 0.88
CA PRO A 81 11.41 6.52 1.00
C PRO A 81 12.43 6.19 -0.08
N PRO A 82 13.49 5.46 0.29
CA PRO A 82 14.39 4.88 -0.68
C PRO A 82 13.65 3.85 -1.53
N ASN A 83 14.12 3.66 -2.77
CA ASN A 83 13.61 2.63 -3.65
C ASN A 83 14.19 1.27 -3.23
N ILE A 84 13.35 0.43 -2.65
CA ILE A 84 13.68 -0.97 -2.36
C ILE A 84 13.48 -1.80 -3.61
N SER A 85 14.46 -2.63 -3.96
CA SER A 85 14.31 -3.57 -5.07
C SER A 85 13.49 -4.77 -4.61
N THR A 86 12.53 -5.22 -5.41
CA THR A 86 11.73 -6.40 -5.10
C THR A 86 11.45 -7.21 -6.35
N HIS A 87 11.93 -8.45 -6.36
CA HIS A 87 11.82 -9.37 -7.48
C HIS A 87 11.05 -10.63 -7.11
N LEU A 88 10.34 -11.18 -8.10
CA LEU A 88 9.63 -12.45 -7.99
C LEU A 88 10.17 -13.43 -9.01
N SER A 89 10.41 -14.65 -8.58
CA SER A 89 10.84 -15.76 -9.42
C SER A 89 10.19 -17.06 -8.96
N LEU A 90 10.07 -18.02 -9.87
CA LEU A 90 9.72 -19.40 -9.52
C LEU A 90 10.99 -20.21 -9.36
N ILE A 91 11.07 -20.95 -8.26
CA ILE A 91 12.03 -22.02 -8.06
C ILE A 91 11.34 -23.31 -8.46
N ALA A 92 11.94 -23.96 -9.46
CA ALA A 92 11.47 -25.23 -9.98
C ALA A 92 11.38 -26.29 -8.87
N ALA A 93 10.41 -27.19 -9.00
CA ALA A 93 10.31 -28.35 -8.13
C ALA A 93 11.53 -29.25 -8.30
N THR A 94 11.92 -29.92 -7.21
CA THR A 94 12.89 -31.01 -7.26
C THR A 94 12.22 -32.28 -6.72
N ASP A 95 12.89 -33.43 -6.83
CA ASP A 95 12.39 -34.69 -6.25
C ASP A 95 12.03 -34.60 -4.76
N THR A 96 12.52 -33.56 -4.06
CA THR A 96 12.34 -33.36 -2.62
C THR A 96 11.60 -32.08 -2.23
N THR A 97 11.33 -31.17 -3.18
CA THR A 97 10.74 -29.85 -2.88
C THR A 97 9.69 -29.46 -3.91
N PRO A 98 8.51 -28.97 -3.51
CA PRO A 98 7.51 -28.47 -4.45
C PRO A 98 8.00 -27.19 -5.14
N THR A 99 7.28 -26.74 -6.16
CA THR A 99 7.51 -25.44 -6.80
C THR A 99 7.31 -24.32 -5.77
N LEU A 100 8.29 -23.44 -5.64
CA LEU A 100 8.26 -22.33 -4.68
C LEU A 100 8.27 -20.99 -5.42
N LEU A 101 7.43 -20.06 -4.98
CA LEU A 101 7.61 -18.66 -5.30
C LEU A 101 8.72 -18.09 -4.42
N GLU A 102 9.75 -17.55 -5.03
CA GLU A 102 10.77 -16.75 -4.36
C GLU A 102 10.44 -15.26 -4.48
N ILE A 103 10.49 -14.56 -3.34
CA ILE A 103 10.43 -13.11 -3.27
C ILE A 103 11.77 -12.63 -2.73
N CYS A 104 12.51 -11.87 -3.53
CA CYS A 104 13.75 -11.24 -3.13
C CYS A 104 13.51 -9.75 -2.89
N ILE A 105 13.81 -9.27 -1.68
CA ILE A 105 13.72 -7.86 -1.31
C ILE A 105 15.11 -7.37 -0.95
N ALA A 106 15.60 -6.32 -1.62
CA ALA A 106 16.95 -5.83 -1.42
C ALA A 106 16.98 -4.32 -1.20
N ASN A 107 17.89 -3.85 -0.34
CA ASN A 107 18.21 -2.43 -0.22
C ASN A 107 19.40 -2.09 -1.12
N PRO A 108 19.17 -1.43 -2.27
CA PRO A 108 20.26 -1.04 -3.17
C PRO A 108 20.99 0.24 -2.71
N THR A 109 20.53 0.88 -1.63
CA THR A 109 21.12 2.13 -1.16
C THR A 109 22.36 1.88 -0.31
N SER A 110 23.14 2.94 -0.08
CA SER A 110 24.35 2.89 0.74
C SER A 110 24.10 3.04 2.24
N GLN A 111 22.84 3.19 2.68
CA GLN A 111 22.48 3.42 4.07
C GLN A 111 21.53 2.32 4.58
N PRO A 112 21.66 1.89 5.85
CA PRO A 112 20.69 1.01 6.46
C PRO A 112 19.32 1.68 6.56
N ILE A 113 18.28 0.87 6.46
CA ILE A 113 16.90 1.33 6.56
C ILE A 113 16.17 0.45 7.57
N SER A 114 15.58 1.07 8.58
CA SER A 114 14.71 0.40 9.52
C SER A 114 13.26 0.48 9.04
N ILE A 115 12.58 -0.67 8.97
CA ILE A 115 11.22 -0.81 8.47
C ILE A 115 10.34 -1.40 9.56
N GLN A 116 9.22 -0.75 9.87
CA GLN A 116 8.24 -1.30 10.80
C GLN A 116 7.42 -2.37 10.10
N PHE A 117 7.64 -3.64 10.43
CA PHE A 117 6.93 -4.76 9.81
C PHE A 117 5.73 -5.24 10.65
N ARG A 118 5.67 -4.89 11.93
CA ARG A 118 4.57 -5.23 12.86
C ARG A 118 3.94 -4.03 13.54
N GLY A 119 2.75 -4.24 14.10
CA GLY A 119 2.03 -3.22 14.84
C GLY A 119 1.32 -2.20 13.96
N THR A 120 0.89 -1.10 14.57
CA THR A 120 0.11 -0.07 13.89
C THR A 120 1.02 0.79 13.03
N GLN A 121 0.78 0.77 11.72
CA GLN A 121 1.51 1.58 10.74
C GLN A 121 1.02 3.04 10.77
N ARG A 122 1.94 4.01 10.77
CA ARG A 122 1.58 5.44 10.82
C ARG A 122 2.42 6.25 9.84
N TYR A 123 1.88 6.51 8.65
CA TYR A 123 2.50 7.31 7.60
C TYR A 123 1.44 8.20 6.93
N LEU A 124 1.85 9.09 6.02
CA LEU A 124 0.96 9.85 5.15
C LEU A 124 0.21 8.91 4.22
N ALA A 125 -1.07 8.69 4.51
CA ALA A 125 -1.99 7.97 3.65
C ALA A 125 -2.98 8.96 3.01
N PRO A 126 -3.32 8.81 1.72
CA PRO A 126 -4.44 9.54 1.14
C PRO A 126 -5.70 9.26 1.96
N ARG A 127 -6.30 10.30 2.53
CA ARG A 127 -7.58 10.19 3.23
C ARG A 127 -8.71 10.23 2.21
N ASP A 128 -9.52 9.18 2.16
CA ASP A 128 -10.76 9.20 1.37
C ASP A 128 -11.77 10.18 2.00
N LEU A 129 -12.71 10.68 1.20
CA LEU A 129 -13.82 11.56 1.62
C LEU A 129 -14.72 10.91 2.69
N LEU A 130 -14.71 9.57 2.76
CA LEU A 130 -15.40 8.79 3.79
C LEU A 130 -14.58 8.63 5.09
N GLY A 131 -13.49 9.39 5.23
CA GLY A 131 -12.57 9.31 6.35
C GLY A 131 -11.45 8.30 6.11
N ASP A 132 -10.73 7.99 7.18
CA ASP A 132 -9.59 7.06 7.21
C ASP A 132 -10.09 5.62 6.92
N ARG A 133 -10.45 5.31 5.67
CA ARG A 133 -10.60 3.90 5.23
C ARG A 133 -9.29 3.14 5.39
N THR A 134 -8.20 3.90 5.53
CA THR A 134 -6.86 3.51 5.94
C THR A 134 -6.65 3.43 7.45
N THR A 135 -7.69 3.28 8.28
CA THR A 135 -7.62 2.25 9.34
C THR A 135 -7.54 0.85 8.69
N THR A 136 -6.67 0.71 7.69
CA THR A 136 -6.09 -0.53 7.26
C THR A 136 -5.43 -1.06 8.50
N ARG A 137 -6.20 -1.92 9.19
CA ARG A 137 -5.74 -2.93 10.13
C ARG A 137 -4.29 -3.28 9.83
N PRO A 138 -3.43 -3.52 10.83
CA PRO A 138 -2.06 -3.96 10.59
C PRO A 138 -2.11 -5.02 9.52
N LYS A 139 -1.70 -4.63 8.31
CA LYS A 139 -1.79 -5.53 7.18
C LYS A 139 -0.79 -6.60 7.56
N LEU A 140 -1.24 -7.84 7.70
CA LEU A 140 -0.45 -8.97 8.20
C LEU A 140 0.58 -9.41 7.13
N TYR A 141 1.26 -8.44 6.53
CA TYR A 141 2.31 -8.64 5.58
C TYR A 141 3.51 -9.15 6.36
N ARG A 142 3.67 -10.46 6.30
CA ARG A 142 4.81 -11.14 6.91
C ARG A 142 6.01 -11.19 5.98
N THR A 143 6.00 -10.48 4.85
CA THR A 143 7.06 -10.58 3.82
C THR A 143 8.43 -10.19 4.34
N LEU A 144 8.49 -9.25 5.29
CA LEU A 144 9.72 -8.85 5.96
C LEU A 144 10.05 -9.69 7.22
N GLU A 145 9.22 -10.67 7.57
CA GLU A 145 9.43 -11.58 8.71
C GLU A 145 9.97 -12.93 8.21
N PRO A 146 11.30 -13.14 8.13
CA PRO A 146 11.88 -14.36 7.56
C PRO A 146 11.35 -15.62 8.24
N GLU A 147 11.24 -15.60 9.57
CA GLU A 147 10.82 -16.74 10.40
C GLU A 147 9.31 -17.03 10.38
N ALA A 148 8.48 -16.08 9.93
CA ALA A 148 7.02 -16.24 10.00
C ALA A 148 6.46 -16.72 8.68
N PRO A 149 5.58 -17.74 8.64
CA PRO A 149 5.03 -18.24 7.39
C PRO A 149 4.27 -17.11 6.67
N LEU A 150 4.58 -16.96 5.39
CA LEU A 150 3.96 -15.96 4.53
C LEU A 150 2.49 -16.30 4.29
N SER A 151 1.62 -15.34 4.58
CA SER A 151 0.20 -15.46 4.25
C SER A 151 -0.02 -15.17 2.77
N SER A 152 -0.88 -15.95 2.11
CA SER A 152 -1.37 -15.68 0.76
C SER A 152 -1.98 -14.27 0.61
N PHE A 153 -2.32 -13.60 1.71
CA PHE A 153 -2.78 -12.21 1.72
C PHE A 153 -1.82 -11.21 1.03
N GLY A 154 -0.52 -11.49 1.04
CA GLY A 154 0.51 -10.68 0.37
C GLY A 154 0.52 -10.80 -1.15
N LEU A 155 -0.16 -11.80 -1.72
CA LEU A 155 -0.12 -12.10 -3.15
C LEU A 155 -1.41 -11.65 -3.86
N ALA A 156 -1.26 -11.29 -5.13
CA ALA A 156 -2.34 -11.12 -6.09
C ALA A 156 -2.28 -12.30 -7.05
N ILE A 157 -3.32 -13.14 -7.05
CA ILE A 157 -3.39 -14.35 -7.86
C ILE A 157 -4.59 -14.25 -8.77
N THR A 158 -4.38 -14.35 -10.07
CA THR A 158 -5.44 -14.27 -11.09
C THR A 158 -5.33 -15.46 -12.01
N ASN A 159 -6.44 -16.16 -12.22
CA ASN A 159 -6.52 -17.19 -13.26
C ASN A 159 -6.52 -16.47 -14.63
N ALA A 160 -5.51 -16.72 -15.45
CA ALA A 160 -5.33 -16.07 -16.74
C ALA A 160 -6.42 -16.46 -17.75
N THR A 161 -6.95 -17.68 -17.64
CA THR A 161 -7.99 -18.24 -18.51
C THR A 161 -9.35 -17.63 -18.22
N THR A 162 -9.78 -17.63 -16.96
CA THR A 162 -11.11 -17.14 -16.55
C THR A 162 -11.12 -15.65 -16.19
N LYS A 163 -9.95 -15.03 -16.07
CA LYS A 163 -9.73 -13.68 -15.49
C LYS A 163 -10.23 -13.53 -14.05
N ALA A 164 -10.54 -14.63 -13.37
CA ALA A 164 -11.00 -14.61 -11.99
C ALA A 164 -9.82 -14.37 -11.03
N THR A 165 -9.94 -13.39 -10.14
CA THR A 165 -8.99 -13.20 -9.04
C THR A 165 -9.30 -14.18 -7.91
N ILE A 166 -8.31 -14.98 -7.49
CA ILE A 166 -8.46 -15.85 -6.33
C ILE A 166 -8.57 -14.97 -5.07
N PRO A 167 -9.67 -15.09 -4.30
CA PRO A 167 -9.81 -14.35 -3.07
C PRO A 167 -8.83 -14.91 -2.03
N THR A 168 -7.73 -14.21 -1.82
CA THR A 168 -6.81 -14.57 -0.73
C THR A 168 -7.53 -14.35 0.60
N HIS A 169 -7.46 -15.36 1.50
CA HIS A 169 -8.13 -15.31 2.78
C HIS A 169 -7.78 -14.01 3.51
N ARG A 170 -8.74 -13.08 3.55
CA ARG A 170 -8.59 -11.91 4.40
C ARG A 170 -8.55 -12.43 5.83
N PRO A 171 -7.58 -12.01 6.65
CA PRO A 171 -7.62 -12.30 8.08
C PRO A 171 -9.00 -11.94 8.60
N ARG A 172 -9.65 -12.87 9.33
CA ARG A 172 -10.91 -12.57 10.01
C ARG A 172 -10.72 -11.28 10.80
N PRO A 173 -11.73 -10.40 10.88
CA PRO A 173 -11.70 -9.29 11.82
C PRO A 173 -11.46 -9.86 13.22
N GLY A 174 -10.22 -9.83 13.70
CA GLY A 174 -9.98 -9.86 15.13
C GLY A 174 -10.67 -8.63 15.70
N CYS A 175 -11.35 -8.78 16.84
CA CYS A 175 -11.87 -7.64 17.57
C CYS A 175 -10.73 -6.64 17.72
N LEU A 176 -10.91 -5.45 17.13
CA LEU A 176 -10.06 -4.31 17.45
C LEU A 176 -10.27 -4.09 18.94
N GLY A 177 -9.32 -4.52 19.77
CA GLY A 177 -9.29 -4.09 21.15
C GLY A 177 -9.40 -2.57 21.13
N LEU A 178 -10.33 -2.01 21.90
CA LEU A 178 -10.47 -0.57 22.08
C LEU A 178 -9.07 -0.03 22.39
N THR A 179 -8.42 0.61 21.42
CA THR A 179 -7.11 1.18 21.63
C THR A 179 -7.30 2.33 22.59
N ALA A 180 -6.90 2.13 23.84
CA ALA A 180 -6.85 3.21 24.83
C ALA A 180 -6.10 4.39 24.19
N GLY A 181 -6.68 5.59 24.28
CA GLY A 181 -6.19 6.79 23.57
C GLY A 181 -4.79 7.27 23.94
N ASN A 182 -4.10 6.57 24.85
CA ASN A 182 -2.80 6.95 25.42
C ASN A 182 -1.65 5.99 25.07
N ILE A 183 -1.78 5.13 24.06
CA ILE A 183 -0.66 4.27 23.64
C ILE A 183 0.33 5.11 22.83
N ASP A 184 1.60 5.12 23.28
CA ASP A 184 2.71 5.76 22.55
C ASP A 184 2.72 5.27 21.09
N PRO A 185 2.58 6.19 20.11
CA PRO A 185 2.47 5.85 18.70
C PRO A 185 3.79 5.41 18.06
N ARG A 186 4.93 5.58 18.74
CA ARG A 186 6.26 5.27 18.21
C ARG A 186 6.43 3.76 18.04
N PRO A 187 7.01 3.28 16.92
CA PRO A 187 7.33 1.87 16.73
C PRO A 187 8.22 1.36 17.86
N ARG A 188 7.99 0.13 18.31
CA ARG A 188 8.88 -0.57 19.24
C ARG A 188 10.02 -1.21 18.44
N SER A 189 11.20 -1.32 19.06
CA SER A 189 12.38 -1.96 18.46
C SER A 189 12.07 -3.38 17.95
N LYS A 190 11.32 -4.19 18.72
CA LYS A 190 10.87 -5.54 18.29
C LYS A 190 9.93 -5.60 17.09
N ASP A 191 9.31 -4.47 16.74
CA ASP A 191 8.42 -4.34 15.58
C ASP A 191 9.17 -3.77 14.35
N LEU A 192 10.48 -3.51 14.47
CA LEU A 192 11.37 -2.98 13.44
C LEU A 192 12.36 -4.04 12.91
N PHE A 193 12.62 -3.98 11.62
CA PHE A 193 13.63 -4.77 10.92
C PHE A 193 14.62 -3.83 10.23
N THR A 194 15.92 -4.03 10.43
CA THR A 194 16.97 -3.30 9.70
C THR A 194 17.30 -4.04 8.41
N LEU A 195 17.17 -3.35 7.28
CA LEU A 195 17.64 -3.81 5.98
C LEU A 195 18.94 -3.09 5.62
N GLU A 196 20.06 -3.79 5.79
CA GLU A 196 21.41 -3.27 5.55
C GLU A 196 21.66 -2.99 4.05
N PRO A 197 22.61 -2.09 3.72
CA PRO A 197 23.07 -1.87 2.35
C PRO A 197 23.48 -3.18 1.67
N GLY A 198 22.89 -3.48 0.52
CA GLY A 198 23.18 -4.70 -0.24
C GLY A 198 22.63 -5.99 0.38
N GLN A 199 22.03 -5.95 1.57
CA GLN A 199 21.37 -7.11 2.15
C GLN A 199 20.11 -7.46 1.37
N GLN A 200 19.88 -8.77 1.25
CA GLN A 200 18.71 -9.34 0.61
C GLN A 200 17.92 -10.17 1.62
N ILE A 201 16.59 -10.02 1.59
CA ILE A 201 15.65 -10.91 2.25
C ILE A 201 15.09 -11.82 1.16
N LEU A 202 15.33 -13.13 1.30
CA LEU A 202 14.76 -14.15 0.43
C LEU A 202 13.61 -14.83 1.16
N ARG A 203 12.47 -14.94 0.49
CA ARG A 203 11.28 -15.60 1.01
C ARG A 203 10.76 -16.63 0.03
N HIS A 204 10.58 -17.85 0.50
CA HIS A 204 10.00 -18.92 -0.29
C HIS A 204 8.56 -19.21 0.15
N ILE A 205 7.66 -19.35 -0.83
CA ILE A 205 6.25 -19.64 -0.61
C ILE A 205 5.86 -20.85 -1.47
N ALA A 206 5.39 -21.92 -0.84
CA ALA A 206 4.73 -23.01 -1.55
C ALA A 206 3.37 -22.52 -2.06
N LEU A 207 3.14 -22.64 -3.37
CA LEU A 207 1.91 -22.19 -4.00
C LEU A 207 0.81 -23.26 -3.99
N ASP A 208 1.17 -24.54 -3.90
CA ASP A 208 0.21 -25.66 -3.92
C ASP A 208 -0.90 -25.51 -2.87
N PRO A 209 -0.60 -25.20 -1.59
CA PRO A 209 -1.66 -25.05 -0.58
C PRO A 209 -2.58 -23.85 -0.83
N ILE A 210 -2.12 -22.86 -1.62
CA ILE A 210 -2.91 -21.66 -1.96
C ILE A 210 -3.82 -21.94 -3.15
N LEU A 211 -3.38 -22.79 -4.07
CA LEU A 211 -4.08 -23.14 -5.32
C LEU A 211 -4.91 -24.42 -5.19
N TYR A 212 -4.73 -25.18 -4.11
CA TYR A 212 -5.49 -26.38 -3.84
C TYR A 212 -7.01 -26.13 -3.87
N GLY A 213 -7.72 -26.92 -4.67
CA GLY A 213 -9.17 -26.83 -4.82
C GLY A 213 -9.66 -25.74 -5.78
N HIS A 214 -8.76 -25.03 -6.46
CA HIS A 214 -9.10 -24.17 -7.59
C HIS A 214 -9.07 -24.95 -8.92
N ASP A 215 -9.80 -24.47 -9.92
CA ASP A 215 -9.90 -25.13 -11.23
C ASP A 215 -8.54 -25.18 -11.94
N ASP A 216 -8.37 -26.17 -12.80
CA ASP A 216 -7.20 -26.25 -13.67
C ASP A 216 -7.08 -25.01 -14.58
N GLY A 217 -5.85 -24.60 -14.86
CA GLY A 217 -5.59 -23.43 -15.69
C GLY A 217 -4.23 -22.78 -15.44
N VAL A 218 -4.00 -21.66 -16.14
CA VAL A 218 -2.80 -20.84 -15.96
C VAL A 218 -3.11 -19.73 -14.97
N TYR A 219 -2.23 -19.55 -13.98
CA TYR A 219 -2.35 -18.55 -12.93
C TYR A 219 -1.20 -17.56 -13.02
N ILE A 220 -1.53 -16.28 -12.95
CA ILE A 220 -0.58 -15.18 -12.83
C ILE A 220 -0.51 -14.79 -11.37
N VAL A 221 0.69 -14.86 -10.80
CA VAL A 221 0.97 -14.50 -9.41
C VAL A 221 1.86 -13.26 -9.38
N GLY A 222 1.43 -12.26 -8.63
CA GLY A 222 2.19 -11.04 -8.37
C GLY A 222 2.18 -10.67 -6.89
N LEU A 223 3.08 -9.75 -6.50
CA LEU A 223 3.12 -9.22 -5.15
C LEU A 223 2.16 -8.03 -5.02
N ARG A 224 1.26 -8.07 -4.03
CA ARG A 224 0.45 -6.89 -3.71
C ARG A 224 1.31 -5.80 -3.12
N GLU A 225 1.00 -4.56 -3.46
CA GLU A 225 1.64 -3.39 -2.85
C GLU A 225 1.49 -3.39 -1.32
N GLN A 226 2.64 -3.34 -0.64
CA GLN A 226 2.75 -3.28 0.81
C GLN A 226 3.36 -1.94 1.21
N ARG A 227 2.83 -1.36 2.29
CA ARG A 227 3.18 -0.01 2.72
C ARG A 227 3.57 -0.03 4.19
N PHE A 228 4.76 0.47 4.49
CA PHE A 228 5.36 0.42 5.83
C PHE A 228 5.84 1.81 6.27
N TRP A 229 5.81 2.04 7.58
CA TRP A 229 6.60 3.10 8.19
C TRP A 229 8.09 2.71 8.15
N TRP A 230 8.96 3.70 8.01
CA TRP A 230 10.39 3.49 7.81
C TRP A 230 11.19 4.68 8.35
N CYS A 231 12.48 4.46 8.60
CA CYS A 231 13.48 5.47 8.93
C CYS A 231 14.85 5.08 8.37
N VAL A 232 15.69 6.06 8.04
CA VAL A 232 17.11 5.83 7.73
C VAL A 232 17.84 5.53 9.04
N GLY A 233 18.77 4.57 9.01
CA GLY A 233 19.52 4.11 10.18
C GLY A 233 19.21 2.67 10.55
N SER A 234 20.14 2.05 11.28
CA SER A 234 19.90 0.74 11.89
C SER A 234 18.95 0.87 13.06
N LYS A 235 18.22 -0.19 13.42
CA LYS A 235 17.31 -0.17 14.58
C LYS A 235 18.07 0.15 15.88
N GLU A 236 19.35 -0.21 15.96
CA GLU A 236 20.26 0.08 17.06
C GLU A 236 20.56 1.58 17.19
N ASP A 237 20.66 2.29 16.06
CA ASP A 237 20.97 3.73 16.04
C ASP A 237 19.72 4.61 16.28
N ILE A 238 18.53 4.11 15.96
CA ILE A 238 17.30 4.92 15.97
C ILE A 238 16.38 4.66 17.15
N CYS A 239 16.67 3.65 17.96
CA CYS A 239 15.87 3.29 19.13
C CYS A 239 16.57 3.75 20.41
N GLU A 240 15.76 4.04 21.43
CA GLU A 240 16.22 4.25 22.80
C GLU A 240 17.02 3.02 23.29
N GLU A 241 18.15 3.24 23.98
CA GLU A 241 19.03 2.18 24.50
C GLU A 241 18.33 1.32 25.58
N ASP A 242 18.56 0.00 25.52
CA ASP A 242 18.36 -1.01 26.58
C ASP A 242 17.04 -0.97 27.39
N ASP A 243 15.92 -1.26 26.74
CA ASP A 243 14.71 -1.72 27.43
C ASP A 243 13.89 -2.71 26.59
N ASP A 244 13.17 -3.65 27.21
CA ASP A 244 12.32 -4.67 26.53
C ASP A 244 11.16 -4.03 25.70
N ASP A 245 10.92 -2.75 25.95
CA ASP A 245 9.95 -1.90 25.28
C ASP A 245 10.58 -0.65 24.63
N ALA A 246 11.88 -0.69 24.33
CA ALA A 246 12.61 0.34 23.58
C ALA A 246 11.86 0.75 22.30
N ARG A 247 11.84 2.05 22.01
CA ARG A 247 11.10 2.65 20.89
C ARG A 247 12.00 3.54 20.07
N VAL A 248 11.55 3.81 18.85
CA VAL A 248 12.15 4.85 18.01
C VAL A 248 12.25 6.16 18.79
N GLU A 249 13.41 6.80 18.73
CA GLU A 249 13.62 8.10 19.36
C GLU A 249 12.57 9.10 18.90
N LYS A 250 12.12 9.93 19.84
CA LYS A 250 11.03 10.88 19.59
C LYS A 250 11.34 11.86 18.45
N GLU A 251 12.60 12.20 18.27
CA GLU A 251 13.07 13.15 17.25
C GLU A 251 13.06 12.55 15.85
N LEU A 252 13.25 11.23 15.74
CA LEU A 252 13.26 10.48 14.48
C LEU A 252 11.86 10.02 14.07
N PHE A 253 10.93 9.90 15.01
CA PHE A 253 9.57 9.48 14.72
C PHE A 253 8.72 10.60 14.10
N SER A 254 8.38 10.43 12.83
CA SER A 254 7.37 11.25 12.15
C SER A 254 6.25 10.40 11.54
N ARG A 255 5.01 10.88 11.70
CA ARG A 255 3.82 10.32 11.03
C ARG A 255 3.57 10.96 9.67
N ASP A 256 4.23 12.08 9.41
CA ASP A 256 4.05 12.92 8.23
C ASP A 256 5.10 12.58 7.16
N ILE A 257 5.39 11.29 6.99
CA ILE A 257 6.27 10.77 5.94
C ILE A 257 5.49 9.88 4.98
N PRO A 258 5.81 9.88 3.68
CA PRO A 258 5.28 8.88 2.75
C PRO A 258 5.71 7.46 3.15
N PRO A 259 4.86 6.45 2.91
CA PRO A 259 5.20 5.07 3.24
C PRO A 259 6.32 4.56 2.35
N LEU A 260 7.17 3.70 2.90
CA LEU A 260 8.02 2.83 2.09
C LEU A 260 7.12 1.79 1.43
N VAL A 261 7.25 1.66 0.11
CA VAL A 261 6.39 0.81 -0.69
C VAL A 261 7.18 -0.39 -1.18
N ILE A 262 6.79 -1.58 -0.75
CA ILE A 262 7.27 -2.85 -1.30
C ILE A 262 6.26 -3.29 -2.35
N LYS A 263 6.70 -3.29 -3.60
CA LYS A 263 5.94 -3.76 -4.75
C LYS A 263 6.91 -4.30 -5.77
N SER A 264 6.43 -5.17 -6.63
CA SER A 264 7.18 -5.64 -7.78
C SER A 264 6.36 -5.43 -9.04
N GLY A 265 7.04 -5.14 -10.14
CA GLY A 265 6.46 -5.22 -11.49
C GLY A 265 6.48 -6.65 -12.04
N ASP A 266 7.20 -7.56 -11.38
CA ASP A 266 7.35 -8.93 -11.82
C ASP A 266 6.06 -9.71 -11.53
N THR A 267 5.71 -10.57 -12.48
CA THR A 267 4.67 -11.57 -12.33
C THR A 267 5.22 -12.90 -12.78
N VAL A 268 4.81 -13.97 -12.09
CA VAL A 268 5.14 -15.33 -12.50
C VAL A 268 3.90 -16.05 -12.97
N GLU A 269 4.07 -16.90 -13.97
CA GLU A 269 3.02 -17.75 -14.53
C GLU A 269 3.25 -19.18 -14.09
N LEU A 270 2.17 -19.86 -13.72
CA LEU A 270 2.20 -21.27 -13.34
C LEU A 270 0.95 -21.97 -13.83
N LYS A 271 1.07 -23.26 -14.11
CA LYS A 271 -0.02 -24.07 -14.61
C LYS A 271 -0.47 -25.05 -13.53
N VAL A 272 -1.77 -25.17 -13.35
CA VAL A 272 -2.40 -26.14 -12.44
C VAL A 272 -3.15 -27.17 -13.28
N VAL A 273 -2.87 -28.45 -13.04
CA VAL A 273 -3.52 -29.59 -13.68
C VAL A 273 -3.88 -30.63 -12.62
N ASN A 274 -5.13 -31.09 -12.60
CA ASN A 274 -5.70 -31.94 -11.56
C ASN A 274 -5.47 -31.41 -10.13
N GLY A 275 -5.46 -30.09 -9.97
CA GLY A 275 -5.20 -29.44 -8.67
C GLY A 275 -3.74 -29.45 -8.20
N GLU A 276 -2.79 -29.89 -9.03
CA GLU A 276 -1.34 -29.84 -8.75
C GLU A 276 -0.66 -28.80 -9.64
N VAL A 277 0.34 -28.10 -9.10
CA VAL A 277 1.17 -27.16 -9.87
C VAL A 277 2.12 -27.98 -10.74
N VAL A 278 2.08 -27.75 -12.05
CA VAL A 278 2.93 -28.40 -13.03
C VAL A 278 3.81 -27.38 -13.73
N GLU A 279 5.07 -27.76 -13.98
CA GLU A 279 5.98 -26.99 -14.82
C GLU A 279 5.58 -27.13 -16.29
N GLU A 280 5.85 -26.08 -17.07
CA GLU A 280 5.71 -26.09 -18.53
C GLU A 280 7.02 -26.53 -19.21
#